data_AF-A0A9D7JTB9-F1
#
_entry.id   AF-A0A9D7JTB9-F1
#
_cell.length_a   1.000
_cell.length_b   1.000
_cell.length_c   1.000
_cell.angle_alpha   90.00
_cell.angle_beta   90.00
_cell.angle_gamma   90.00
#
_symmetry.space_group_name_H-M   'P 1'
#
loop_
_entity.id
_entity.type
_entity.pdbx_description
1 polymer ?
#
loop_
_entity_poly.entity_id
_entity_poly.type
_entity_poly.pdbx_seq_one_letter_code
_entity_poly.pdbx_strand_id
1 'polypeptide(L)'
;MNIPKVIFFLTILTLLTSCNGQATTQSEISTNSISIGDTVNELGKEITLVYQDKKDNYWFASKNDGVYKYDEKIIIHFTTKDGLTSNSIGEIKEDKSETFILQLIMEYVNLTERFL
;
A
#
# COMPACT_ATOMS: atom_id res chain seq x y z
N MET A 1 50.03 -13.97 31.13
CA MET A 1 48.55 -14.01 30.99
C MET A 1 48.12 -12.66 30.43
N ASN A 2 47.67 -12.62 29.17
CA ASN A 2 47.61 -11.40 28.33
C ASN A 2 46.35 -10.56 28.59
N ILE A 3 46.39 -9.78 29.66
CA ILE A 3 45.31 -8.89 30.14
C ILE A 3 44.86 -7.78 29.14
N PRO A 4 45.69 -7.19 28.25
CA PRO A 4 45.23 -6.06 27.43
C PRO A 4 44.31 -6.44 26.26
N LYS A 5 44.29 -7.72 25.83
CA LYS A 5 43.41 -8.19 24.73
C LYS A 5 41.96 -8.45 25.19
N VAL A 6 41.78 -8.80 26.46
CA VAL A 6 40.45 -9.07 27.03
C VAL A 6 39.69 -7.76 27.29
N ILE A 7 40.40 -6.71 27.68
CA ILE A 7 39.83 -5.37 27.87
C ILE A 7 39.35 -4.78 26.54
N PHE A 8 40.09 -4.99 25.44
CA PHE A 8 39.70 -4.54 24.10
C PHE A 8 38.45 -5.24 23.56
N PHE A 9 38.18 -6.48 24.01
CA PHE A 9 37.00 -7.25 23.60
C PHE A 9 35.74 -6.88 24.40
N LEU A 10 35.90 -6.43 25.66
CA LEU A 10 34.79 -6.08 26.55
C LEU A 10 34.16 -4.70 26.28
N THR A 11 34.88 -3.80 25.62
CA THR A 11 34.35 -2.46 25.26
C THR A 11 33.43 -2.47 24.04
N ILE A 12 33.43 -3.54 23.24
CA ILE A 12 32.58 -3.68 22.04
C ILE A 12 31.17 -4.19 22.40
N LEU A 13 30.97 -4.78 23.58
CA LEU A 13 29.68 -5.34 23.99
C LEU A 13 28.71 -4.30 24.60
N THR A 14 29.20 -3.11 24.99
CA THR A 14 28.36 -2.06 25.61
C THR A 14 27.74 -1.08 24.60
N LEU A 15 27.93 -1.29 23.29
CA LEU A 15 27.34 -0.46 22.23
C LEU A 15 26.01 -1.00 21.67
N LEU A 16 25.47 -2.10 22.22
CA LEU A 16 24.20 -2.70 21.77
C LEU A 16 22.98 -2.34 22.65
N THR A 17 23.09 -1.40 23.58
CA THR A 17 21.96 -1.00 24.43
C THR A 17 21.57 0.46 24.19
N SER A 18 20.93 0.75 23.05
CA SER A 18 20.02 1.91 22.95
C SER A 18 19.18 1.86 21.68
N CYS A 19 17.90 1.50 21.83
CA CYS A 19 16.80 2.02 21.02
C CYS A 19 15.54 1.99 21.90
N ASN A 20 15.51 2.82 22.94
CA ASN A 20 14.24 3.25 23.53
C ASN A 20 13.81 4.55 22.84
N GLY A 21 13.21 4.41 21.66
CA GLY A 21 12.34 5.43 21.07
C GLY A 21 10.94 5.26 21.66
N GLN A 22 10.35 6.33 22.18
CA GLN A 22 9.14 6.33 23.00
C GLN A 22 7.91 5.74 22.31
N ALA A 23 7.00 5.27 23.17
CA ALA A 23 5.68 4.75 22.88
C ALA A 23 4.90 5.60 21.85
N THR A 24 4.41 4.94 20.80
CA THR A 24 3.13 5.36 20.23
C THR A 24 2.07 4.61 21.01
N THR A 25 1.38 5.36 21.85
CA THR A 25 0.08 5.00 22.42
C THR A 25 -0.70 4.23 21.35
N GLN A 26 -0.89 2.92 21.55
CA GLN A 26 -2.03 2.24 20.97
C GLN A 26 -3.25 2.84 21.67
N SER A 27 -3.63 4.03 21.21
CA SER A 27 -5.02 4.41 21.25
C SER A 27 -5.66 3.42 20.29
N GLU A 28 -6.09 2.28 20.82
CA GLU A 28 -7.23 1.57 20.27
C GLU A 28 -8.41 2.53 20.36
N ILE A 29 -8.45 3.51 19.44
CA ILE A 29 -9.73 3.99 18.98
C ILE A 29 -10.33 2.72 18.41
N SER A 30 -11.37 2.23 19.08
CA SER A 30 -12.37 1.35 18.50
C SER A 30 -13.00 2.12 17.34
N THR A 31 -12.25 2.27 16.25
CA THR A 31 -12.84 2.48 14.95
C THR A 31 -13.45 1.13 14.68
N ASN A 32 -14.78 1.07 14.70
CA ASN A 32 -15.50 0.07 13.94
C ASN A 32 -14.75 -0.03 12.61
N SER A 33 -13.99 -1.11 12.41
CA SER A 33 -13.15 -1.28 11.23
C SER A 33 -14.12 -1.41 10.07
N ILE A 34 -14.45 -0.29 9.45
CA ILE A 34 -15.14 -0.27 8.18
C ILE A 34 -14.14 -0.93 7.24
N SER A 35 -14.28 -2.23 7.03
CA SER A 35 -13.54 -2.97 6.04
C SER A 35 -13.89 -2.34 4.69
N ILE A 36 -12.96 -1.58 4.12
CA ILE A 36 -13.14 -0.87 2.84
C ILE A 36 -13.05 -1.88 1.67
N GLY A 37 -13.32 -3.16 1.87
CA GLY A 37 -13.19 -4.21 0.87
C GLY A 37 -13.25 -5.60 1.48
N ASP A 38 -13.44 -6.61 0.62
CA ASP A 38 -13.50 -8.01 1.02
C ASP A 38 -12.11 -8.64 0.99
N THR A 39 -11.75 -9.42 2.01
CA THR A 39 -10.57 -10.29 1.92
C THR A 39 -10.88 -11.51 1.05
N VAL A 40 -10.06 -11.76 0.04
CA VAL A 40 -10.21 -12.88 -0.91
C VAL A 40 -8.93 -13.73 -0.94
N ASN A 41 -9.05 -14.97 -1.42
CA ASN A 41 -7.92 -15.91 -1.50
C ASN A 41 -7.19 -15.85 -2.85
N GLU A 42 -7.80 -15.28 -3.88
CA GLU A 42 -7.28 -15.24 -5.24
C GLU A 42 -7.70 -13.96 -5.97
N LEU A 43 -6.98 -13.64 -7.04
CA LEU A 43 -7.34 -12.55 -7.94
C LEU A 43 -8.52 -12.98 -8.84
N GLY A 44 -9.34 -12.01 -9.22
CA GLY A 44 -10.41 -12.21 -10.18
C GLY A 44 -9.90 -12.42 -11.61
N LYS A 45 -10.86 -12.47 -12.54
CA LYS A 45 -10.57 -12.64 -13.98
C LYS A 45 -10.38 -11.28 -14.66
N GLU A 46 -9.87 -11.34 -15.89
CA GLU A 46 -9.71 -10.17 -16.75
C GLU A 46 -8.86 -9.05 -16.13
N ILE A 47 -7.77 -9.40 -15.45
CA ILE A 47 -6.78 -8.42 -14.98
C ILE A 47 -6.15 -7.73 -16.20
N THR A 48 -6.34 -6.42 -16.30
CA THR A 48 -5.87 -5.58 -17.42
C THR A 48 -4.64 -4.77 -17.04
N LEU A 49 -4.45 -4.49 -15.76
CA LEU A 49 -3.41 -3.60 -15.26
C LEU A 49 -2.83 -4.11 -13.95
N VAL A 50 -1.53 -3.90 -13.80
CA VAL A 50 -0.78 -4.19 -12.57
C VAL A 50 0.07 -2.98 -12.23
N TYR A 51 0.06 -2.58 -10.96
CA TYR A 51 0.81 -1.44 -10.45
C TYR A 51 1.41 -1.77 -9.09
N GLN A 52 2.68 -1.45 -8.87
CA GLN A 52 3.31 -1.54 -7.55
C GLN A 52 3.40 -0.13 -6.96
N ASP A 53 2.86 0.06 -5.76
CA ASP A 53 2.97 1.34 -5.05
C ASP A 53 4.29 1.49 -4.28
N LYS A 54 4.56 2.68 -3.74
CA LYS A 54 5.81 2.95 -2.99
C LYS A 54 5.92 2.19 -1.66
N LYS A 55 4.84 1.55 -1.21
CA LYS A 55 4.77 0.77 0.03
C LYS A 55 4.86 -0.74 -0.28
N ASP A 56 5.33 -1.10 -1.48
CA ASP A 56 5.47 -2.48 -1.97
C ASP A 56 4.15 -3.28 -1.99
N ASN A 57 3.00 -2.60 -2.09
CA ASN A 57 1.75 -3.30 -2.38
C ASN A 57 1.54 -3.39 -3.89
N TYR A 58 1.00 -4.52 -4.31
CA TYR A 58 0.61 -4.76 -5.70
C TYR A 58 -0.88 -4.51 -5.87
N TRP A 59 -1.21 -3.73 -6.87
CA TRP A 59 -2.57 -3.40 -7.26
C TRP A 59 -2.87 -4.03 -8.62
N PHE A 60 -3.96 -4.79 -8.69
CA PHE A 60 -4.42 -5.47 -9.89
C PHE A 60 -5.79 -4.92 -10.26
N ALA A 61 -5.89 -4.29 -11.43
CA ALA A 61 -7.16 -3.78 -11.93
C ALA A 61 -7.78 -4.78 -12.90
N SER A 62 -9.07 -5.06 -12.70
CA SER A 62 -9.86 -5.87 -13.61
C SER A 62 -10.63 -4.98 -14.60
N LYS A 63 -10.91 -5.53 -15.78
CA LYS A 63 -11.77 -4.92 -16.78
C LYS A 63 -13.17 -4.61 -16.25
N ASN A 64 -13.75 -5.46 -15.39
CA ASN A 64 -15.13 -5.31 -14.91
C ASN A 64 -15.31 -5.75 -13.45
N ASP A 65 -14.24 -6.16 -12.77
CA ASP A 65 -14.29 -6.75 -11.43
C ASP A 65 -13.53 -5.90 -10.40
N GLY A 66 -13.42 -4.59 -10.61
CA GLY A 66 -12.82 -3.67 -9.65
C GLY A 66 -11.32 -3.81 -9.51
N VAL A 67 -10.80 -3.61 -8.29
CA VAL A 67 -9.37 -3.61 -7.99
C VAL A 67 -9.04 -4.56 -6.85
N TYR A 68 -7.92 -5.24 -6.97
CA TYR A 68 -7.34 -6.05 -5.90
C TYR A 68 -6.07 -5.39 -5.39
N LYS A 69 -5.90 -5.31 -4.08
CA LYS A 69 -4.63 -4.95 -3.44
C LYS A 69 -4.04 -6.18 -2.78
N TYR A 70 -2.76 -6.41 -2.99
CA TYR A 70 -1.99 -7.47 -2.34
C TYR A 70 -0.78 -6.87 -1.61
N ASP A 71 -0.67 -7.15 -0.31
CA ASP A 71 0.39 -6.66 0.57
C ASP A 71 1.41 -7.77 0.94
N GLU A 72 1.57 -8.75 0.05
CA GLU A 72 2.34 -9.99 0.26
C GLU A 72 1.72 -11.00 1.23
N LYS A 73 0.62 -10.68 1.91
CA LYS A 73 -0.02 -11.57 2.89
C LYS A 73 -1.49 -11.80 2.58
N ILE A 74 -2.22 -10.75 2.28
CA ILE A 74 -3.66 -10.77 2.05
C ILE A 74 -4.01 -10.08 0.74
N ILE A 75 -5.09 -10.55 0.12
CA ILE A 75 -5.69 -9.89 -1.04
C ILE A 75 -6.97 -9.22 -0.57
N ILE A 76 -7.09 -7.92 -0.82
CA ILE A 76 -8.30 -7.15 -0.55
C ILE A 76 -8.91 -6.77 -1.90
N HIS A 77 -10.19 -7.11 -2.08
CA HIS A 77 -10.99 -6.79 -3.24
C HIS A 77 -11.85 -5.55 -2.98
N PHE A 78 -11.73 -4.57 -3.87
CA PHE A 78 -12.45 -3.32 -3.85
C PHE A 78 -13.40 -3.27 -5.05
N THR A 79 -14.65 -2.91 -4.79
CA THR A 79 -15.70 -2.74 -5.79
C THR A 79 -16.45 -1.43 -5.57
N THR A 80 -17.47 -1.15 -6.38
CA THR A 80 -18.35 0.01 -6.20
C THR A 80 -19.06 0.05 -4.85
N LYS A 81 -19.30 -1.09 -4.20
CA LYS A 81 -19.88 -1.13 -2.84
C LYS A 81 -18.91 -0.54 -1.79
N ASP A 82 -17.62 -0.54 -2.11
CA ASP A 82 -16.52 -0.12 -1.24
C ASP A 82 -16.06 1.31 -1.56
N GLY A 83 -16.75 2.00 -2.48
CA GLY A 83 -16.50 3.39 -2.84
C GLY A 83 -15.76 3.60 -4.17
N LEU A 84 -15.49 2.55 -4.94
CA LEU A 84 -15.04 2.75 -6.33
C LEU A 84 -16.16 3.41 -7.14
N THR A 85 -15.80 4.32 -8.04
CA THR A 85 -16.77 4.96 -8.94
C THR A 85 -17.23 4.01 -10.06
N SER A 86 -16.43 2.99 -10.37
CA SER A 86 -16.74 1.93 -11.33
C SER A 86 -15.96 0.66 -10.98
N ASN A 87 -16.47 -0.51 -11.38
CA ASN A 87 -15.70 -1.76 -11.37
C ASN A 87 -14.86 -1.94 -12.64
N SER A 88 -15.00 -1.05 -13.64
CA SER A 88 -14.18 -1.09 -14.86
C SER A 88 -13.02 -0.11 -14.73
N ILE A 89 -11.82 -0.66 -14.51
CA ILE A 89 -10.65 0.13 -14.14
C ILE A 89 -9.72 0.30 -15.33
N GLY A 90 -9.55 1.54 -15.75
CA GLY A 90 -8.73 1.91 -16.92
C GLY A 90 -7.32 2.40 -16.58
N GLU A 91 -7.06 2.80 -15.33
CA GLU A 91 -5.75 3.27 -14.87
C GLU A 91 -5.65 3.16 -13.34
N ILE A 92 -4.43 3.03 -12.83
CA ILE A 92 -4.08 3.17 -11.42
C ILE A 92 -2.97 4.22 -11.33
N LYS A 93 -3.15 5.24 -10.50
CA LYS A 93 -2.18 6.34 -10.38
C LYS A 93 -1.97 6.75 -8.92
N GLU A 94 -0.77 6.53 -8.42
CA GLU A 94 -0.39 6.96 -7.09
C GLU A 94 -0.10 8.48 -7.06
N ASP A 95 -0.74 9.21 -6.13
CA ASP A 95 -0.36 10.59 -5.83
C ASP A 95 0.75 10.64 -4.76
N LYS A 96 1.42 11.78 -4.64
CA LYS A 96 2.54 12.02 -3.71
C LYS A 96 2.18 11.81 -2.25
N SER A 97 0.90 11.90 -1.87
CA SER A 97 0.47 11.76 -0.47
C SER A 97 -0.15 10.41 -0.12
N GLU A 98 -0.65 9.63 -1.08
CA GLU A 98 -1.14 8.24 -0.96
C GLU A 98 -1.90 7.83 -2.24
N THR A 99 -2.01 6.53 -2.50
CA THR A 99 -2.58 5.94 -3.71
C THR A 99 -4.07 6.27 -3.88
N PHE A 100 -4.45 6.87 -5.02
CA PHE A 100 -5.84 6.92 -5.49
C PHE A 100 -5.98 6.10 -6.77
N ILE A 101 -6.99 5.22 -6.83
CA ILE A 101 -7.36 4.58 -8.10
C ILE A 101 -8.09 5.65 -8.92
N LEU A 102 -7.36 6.38 -9.76
CA LEU A 102 -7.98 7.34 -10.67
C LEU A 102 -8.70 6.57 -11.78
N GLN A 103 -10.03 6.57 -11.70
CA GLN A 103 -10.90 6.25 -12.81
C GLN A 103 -10.46 7.05 -14.05
N LEU A 104 -10.27 6.35 -15.15
CA LEU A 104 -10.04 6.95 -16.47
C LEU A 104 -11.29 7.75 -16.86
N ILE A 105 -11.24 9.08 -16.74
CA ILE A 105 -12.06 9.98 -17.55
C ILE A 105 -11.08 10.71 -18.44
N MET A 106 -10.88 10.26 -19.68
CA MET A 106 -10.30 11.10 -20.73
C MET A 106 -11.01 10.91 -22.07
N GLU A 107 -12.31 11.22 -22.10
CA GLU A 107 -12.82 12.00 -23.24
C GLU A 107 -12.66 13.52 -22.97
N TYR A 108 -12.13 13.96 -21.81
CA TYR A 108 -12.14 15.38 -21.42
C TYR A 108 -10.81 16.15 -21.48
N VAL A 109 -9.61 15.52 -21.53
CA VAL A 109 -8.35 16.29 -21.67
C VAL A 109 -7.88 16.47 -23.12
N ASN A 110 -8.35 15.67 -24.07
CA ASN A 110 -8.08 15.94 -25.50
C ASN A 110 -8.90 17.08 -26.10
N LEU A 111 -9.87 17.65 -25.38
CA LEU A 111 -10.67 18.79 -25.85
C LEU A 111 -10.14 20.14 -25.37
N THR A 112 -9.32 20.17 -24.31
CA THR A 112 -8.82 21.44 -23.74
C THR A 112 -7.50 21.89 -24.38
N GLU A 113 -6.66 20.97 -24.88
CA GLU A 113 -5.43 21.32 -25.62
C GLU A 113 -5.65 21.58 -27.12
N ARG A 114 -6.90 21.58 -27.60
CA ARG A 114 -7.25 21.94 -28.99
C ARG A 114 -7.78 23.36 -29.15
N PHE A 115 -7.89 24.14 -28.06
CA PHE A 115 -8.43 25.49 -28.10
C PHE A 115 -7.73 26.52 -27.20
N LEU A 116 -6.51 26.26 -26.72
CA LEU A 116 -5.63 27.30 -26.14
C LEU A 116 -4.19 27.12 -26.60
#